data_AF-A0A949K1R6-F1
#
_entry.id   AF-A0A949K1R6-F1
#
_cell.length_a   1.000
_cell.length_b   1.000
_cell.length_c   1.000
_cell.angle_alpha   90.00
_cell.angle_beta   90.00
_cell.angle_gamma   90.00
#
_symmetry.space_group_name_H-M   'P 1'
#
loop_
_entity.id
_entity.type
_entity.pdbx_description
1 polymer ?
#
loop_
_entity_poly.entity_id
_entity_poly.type
_entity_poly.pdbx_seq_one_letter_code
_entity_poly.pdbx_strand_id
1 'polypeptide(L)'
;MEKKRKQYFKGWYIKIQNGNTGLALIPGICMTAKGQGKAFIQVFYENKTYFIRYPLDQVWMLPNGFGMRIGENIFTKDGMKIRIHSGKLELSGHFTFYDFRKPAYPIMGPLTLLAKQMECNHQIVSMAHRVDGVLKAAGRKQTIKDGIGYIEGDSGCRFPREYLWIHTFENPKYSAFGRNRSITAAIADIPVGRMSFRGCFALISNGKQEIRLASYKGARVLYRDEKGFAIAQGKYLLCGRIPDSGQGAQTLMAPDTNGMGRKIRENLSGSVELDLFIHGRRVLSSLYPKASYELEMR
;
A
#
# COMPACT_ATOMS: atom_id res chain seq x y z
N MET A 1 27.78 -15.81 -5.44
CA MET A 1 27.63 -14.98 -4.21
C MET A 1 27.18 -13.59 -4.61
N GLU A 2 25.90 -13.27 -4.44
CA GLU A 2 25.37 -11.92 -4.69
C GLU A 2 26.04 -10.90 -3.75
N LYS A 3 26.53 -9.78 -4.30
CA LYS A 3 26.95 -8.61 -3.52
C LYS A 3 25.73 -8.12 -2.73
N LYS A 4 25.59 -8.56 -1.47
CA LYS A 4 24.58 -8.08 -0.52
C LYS A 4 24.63 -6.56 -0.50
N ARG A 5 23.58 -5.92 -1.00
CA ARG A 5 23.36 -4.48 -0.75
C ARG A 5 23.32 -4.30 0.77
N LYS A 6 24.28 -3.54 1.30
CA LYS A 6 24.39 -3.34 2.76
C LYS A 6 23.12 -2.71 3.34
N GLN A 7 22.50 -1.77 2.62
CA GLN A 7 21.19 -1.20 2.97
C GLN A 7 20.09 -1.75 2.05
N TYR A 8 19.04 -2.30 2.65
CA TYR A 8 17.92 -2.88 1.93
C TYR A 8 16.66 -2.93 2.80
N PHE A 9 15.50 -2.68 2.24
CA PHE A 9 14.22 -2.98 2.87
C PHE A 9 13.32 -3.72 1.89
N LYS A 10 12.40 -4.52 2.44
CA LYS A 10 11.31 -5.17 1.70
C LYS A 10 10.14 -5.35 2.66
N GLY A 11 8.95 -4.96 2.22
CA GLY A 11 7.73 -5.17 2.98
C GLY A 11 6.51 -5.13 2.09
N TRP A 12 5.37 -5.52 2.68
CA TRP A 12 4.08 -5.47 2.00
C TRP A 12 3.07 -4.75 2.86
N TYR A 13 2.34 -3.82 2.29
CA TYR A 13 1.17 -3.24 2.91
C TYR A 13 -0.04 -4.11 2.58
N ILE A 14 -0.68 -4.66 3.61
CA ILE A 14 -1.85 -5.54 3.49
C ILE A 14 -3.01 -4.86 4.22
N LYS A 15 -4.02 -4.40 3.49
CA LYS A 15 -5.24 -3.82 4.06
C LYS A 15 -6.41 -4.78 3.94
N ILE A 16 -7.22 -4.85 4.99
CA ILE A 16 -8.52 -5.50 5.02
C ILE A 16 -9.54 -4.51 5.55
N GLN A 17 -10.72 -4.52 4.95
CA GLN A 17 -11.85 -3.71 5.35
C GLN A 17 -13.14 -4.54 5.35
N ASN A 18 -13.91 -4.46 6.44
CA ASN A 18 -15.23 -5.07 6.56
C ASN A 18 -16.12 -4.19 7.43
N GLY A 19 -17.15 -3.58 6.83
CA GLY A 19 -17.97 -2.59 7.53
C GLY A 19 -17.11 -1.45 8.08
N ASN A 20 -17.14 -1.23 9.39
CA ASN A 20 -16.34 -0.22 10.09
C ASN A 20 -14.96 -0.73 10.54
N THR A 21 -14.67 -2.00 10.34
CA THR A 21 -13.38 -2.57 10.72
C THR A 21 -12.39 -2.39 9.58
N GLY A 22 -11.34 -1.64 9.86
CA GLY A 22 -10.13 -1.56 9.05
C GLY A 22 -8.96 -2.20 9.81
N LEU A 23 -8.17 -2.99 9.10
CA LEU A 23 -6.91 -3.54 9.58
C LEU A 23 -5.87 -3.37 8.48
N ALA A 24 -4.74 -2.74 8.78
CA ALA A 24 -3.56 -2.82 7.94
C ALA A 24 -2.40 -3.49 8.67
N LEU A 25 -1.66 -4.31 7.94
CA LEU A 25 -0.48 -5.02 8.39
C LEU A 25 0.65 -4.79 7.41
N ILE A 26 1.81 -4.44 7.95
CA ILE A 26 3.02 -4.20 7.18
C ILE A 26 4.12 -5.11 7.71
N PRO A 27 4.13 -6.40 7.32
CA PRO A 27 5.28 -7.26 7.54
C PRO A 27 6.44 -6.82 6.66
N GLY A 28 7.64 -6.75 7.23
CA GLY A 28 8.82 -6.35 6.48
C GLY A 28 10.14 -6.63 7.17
N ILE A 29 11.20 -6.42 6.40
CA ILE A 29 12.58 -6.39 6.88
C ILE A 29 13.25 -5.09 6.47
N CYS A 30 14.20 -4.64 7.29
CA CYS A 30 15.14 -3.59 6.94
C CYS A 30 16.56 -3.99 7.35
N MET A 31 17.53 -3.63 6.53
CA MET A 31 18.97 -3.80 6.72
C MET A 31 19.61 -2.42 6.65
N THR A 32 20.40 -2.06 7.66
CA THR A 32 21.17 -0.81 7.65
C THR A 32 22.49 -0.99 6.91
N ALA A 33 23.10 0.09 6.45
CA ALA A 33 24.40 0.06 5.78
C ALA A 33 25.53 -0.61 6.62
N LYS A 34 25.35 -0.72 7.95
CA LYS A 34 26.27 -1.40 8.87
C LYS A 34 26.02 -2.92 8.96
N GLY A 35 25.09 -3.47 8.17
CA GLY A 35 24.73 -4.88 8.17
C GLY A 35 23.81 -5.30 9.31
N GLN A 36 23.33 -4.35 10.12
CA GLN A 36 22.36 -4.64 11.18
C GLN A 36 20.97 -4.72 10.55
N GLY A 37 20.31 -5.86 10.72
CA GLY A 37 19.00 -6.09 10.16
C GLY A 37 17.93 -6.32 11.22
N LYS A 38 16.69 -5.92 10.90
CA LYS A 38 15.53 -6.09 11.77
C LYS A 38 14.37 -6.58 10.92
N ALA A 39 13.58 -7.48 11.49
CA ALA A 39 12.26 -7.81 10.99
C ALA A 39 11.22 -7.07 11.83
N PHE A 40 10.07 -6.80 11.23
CA PHE A 40 8.97 -6.17 11.94
C PHE A 40 7.63 -6.54 11.33
N ILE A 41 6.60 -6.38 12.15
CA ILE A 41 5.22 -6.26 11.69
C ILE A 41 4.70 -4.95 12.25
N GLN A 42 4.36 -4.01 11.37
CA GLN A 42 3.61 -2.84 11.76
C GLN A 42 2.12 -3.14 11.64
N VAL A 43 1.33 -2.78 12.65
CA VAL A 43 -0.11 -3.03 12.70
C VAL A 43 -0.80 -1.69 12.82
N PHE A 44 -1.82 -1.47 12.00
CA PHE A 44 -2.74 -0.36 12.12
C PHE A 44 -4.15 -0.93 12.35
N TYR A 45 -4.69 -0.73 13.54
CA TYR A 45 -6.01 -1.23 13.95
C TYR A 45 -6.67 -0.23 14.91
N GLU A 46 -7.96 0.06 14.72
CA GLU A 46 -8.76 0.98 15.56
C GLU A 46 -8.05 2.31 15.89
N ASN A 47 -7.57 3.01 14.85
CA ASN A 47 -6.87 4.30 15.00
C ASN A 47 -5.59 4.25 15.87
N LYS A 48 -5.02 3.06 16.07
CA LYS A 48 -3.75 2.86 16.79
C LYS A 48 -2.75 2.13 15.91
N THR A 49 -1.49 2.51 16.07
CA THR A 49 -0.39 1.89 15.36
C THR A 49 0.56 1.20 16.33
N TYR A 50 1.03 0.02 15.94
CA TYR A 50 1.93 -0.80 16.73
C TYR A 50 3.10 -1.23 15.85
N PHE A 51 4.31 -1.15 16.39
CA PHE A 51 5.51 -1.61 15.70
C PHE A 51 6.13 -2.75 16.51
N ILE A 52 5.97 -3.98 16.02
CA ILE A 52 6.43 -5.19 16.69
C ILE A 52 7.70 -5.66 16.01
N ARG A 53 8.77 -5.78 16.79
CA ARG A 53 10.09 -6.22 16.30
C ARG A 53 10.21 -7.73 16.39
N TYR A 54 10.83 -8.31 15.37
CA TYR A 54 11.15 -9.73 15.30
C TYR A 54 12.64 -9.93 14.98
N PRO A 55 13.25 -11.00 15.50
CA PRO A 55 14.54 -11.48 15.03
C PRO A 55 14.51 -11.83 13.54
N LEU A 56 15.62 -11.60 12.83
CA LEU A 56 15.72 -11.90 11.40
C LEU A 56 15.74 -13.40 11.09
N ASP A 57 16.24 -14.23 12.00
CA ASP A 57 16.25 -15.69 11.86
C ASP A 57 14.84 -16.31 11.88
N GLN A 58 13.83 -15.55 12.31
CA GLN A 58 12.42 -15.92 12.24
C GLN A 58 11.75 -15.50 10.92
N VAL A 59 12.50 -14.89 10.00
CA VAL A 59 11.97 -14.46 8.71
C VAL A 59 12.22 -15.50 7.64
N TRP A 60 11.14 -15.80 6.91
CA TRP A 60 11.23 -16.48 5.64
C TRP A 60 10.43 -15.70 4.60
N MET A 61 10.95 -15.61 3.38
CA MET A 61 10.27 -14.95 2.28
C MET A 61 10.30 -15.85 1.06
N LEU A 62 9.23 -15.80 0.26
CA LEU A 62 9.30 -16.35 -1.08
C LEU A 62 10.39 -15.63 -1.88
N PRO A 63 11.23 -16.38 -2.63
CA PRO A 63 12.25 -15.78 -3.49
C PRO A 63 11.63 -14.80 -4.49
N ASN A 64 10.46 -15.16 -5.03
CA ASN A 64 9.74 -14.38 -6.04
C ASN A 64 8.29 -14.13 -5.60
N GLY A 65 7.84 -12.88 -5.73
CA GLY A 65 6.46 -12.49 -5.45
C GLY A 65 6.14 -12.27 -3.97
N PHE A 66 4.84 -12.27 -3.66
CA PHE A 66 4.30 -12.04 -2.33
C PHE A 66 4.20 -13.34 -1.54
N GLY A 67 4.98 -13.41 -0.46
CA GLY A 67 4.93 -14.47 0.52
C GLY A 67 5.97 -14.24 1.61
N MET A 68 5.51 -14.17 2.86
CA MET A 68 6.38 -13.89 4.00
C MET A 68 5.88 -14.62 5.24
N ARG A 69 6.83 -15.14 6.01
CA ARG A 69 6.62 -15.60 7.38
C ARG A 69 7.53 -14.82 8.31
N ILE A 70 6.97 -14.32 9.41
CA ILE A 70 7.73 -13.69 10.49
C ILE A 70 7.27 -14.32 11.80
N GLY A 71 8.10 -15.19 12.38
CA GLY A 71 7.73 -16.02 13.52
C GLY A 71 6.56 -16.95 13.16
N GLU A 72 5.46 -16.82 13.90
CA GLU A 72 4.20 -17.56 13.67
C GLU A 72 3.22 -16.88 12.69
N ASN A 73 3.56 -15.68 12.20
CA ASN A 73 2.73 -14.92 11.27
C ASN A 73 3.04 -15.31 9.84
N ILE A 74 2.02 -15.59 9.04
CA ILE A 74 2.14 -16.05 7.64
C ILE A 74 1.29 -15.14 6.76
N PHE A 75 1.87 -14.66 5.66
CA PHE A 75 1.22 -13.80 4.68
C PHE A 75 1.46 -14.37 3.29
N THR A 76 0.39 -14.76 2.58
CA THR A 76 0.45 -15.33 1.23
C THR A 76 -0.71 -14.84 0.37
N LYS A 77 -0.65 -15.13 -0.93
CA LYS A 77 -1.75 -14.84 -1.86
C LYS A 77 -3.09 -15.51 -1.48
N ASP A 78 -3.03 -16.63 -0.74
CA ASP A 78 -4.21 -17.45 -0.41
C ASP A 78 -4.83 -17.03 0.92
N GLY A 79 -4.13 -16.20 1.70
CA GLY A 79 -4.60 -15.75 3.01
C GLY A 79 -3.49 -15.25 3.92
N MET A 80 -3.86 -15.03 5.18
CA MET A 80 -2.90 -14.74 6.21
C MET A 80 -3.30 -15.35 7.55
N LYS A 81 -2.28 -15.73 8.33
CA LYS A 81 -2.39 -16.14 9.72
C LYS A 81 -1.61 -15.16 10.57
N ILE A 82 -2.26 -14.56 11.55
CA ILE A 82 -1.66 -13.62 12.49
C ILE A 82 -1.64 -14.26 13.87
N ARG A 83 -0.50 -14.16 14.52
CA ARG A 83 -0.31 -14.50 15.92
C ARG A 83 0.73 -13.55 16.51
N ILE A 84 0.25 -12.40 16.98
CA ILE A 84 1.06 -11.35 17.60
C ILE A 84 0.69 -11.32 19.07
N HIS A 85 1.64 -11.73 19.91
CA HIS A 85 1.59 -11.58 21.34
C HIS A 85 2.74 -10.67 21.74
N SER A 86 2.43 -9.43 22.07
CA SER A 86 3.39 -8.45 22.56
C SER A 86 2.84 -7.78 23.80
N GLY A 87 3.69 -7.23 24.67
CA GLY A 87 3.24 -6.48 25.85
C GLY A 87 2.35 -5.27 25.57
N LYS A 88 2.18 -4.88 24.30
CA LYS A 88 1.35 -3.74 23.87
C LYS A 88 0.13 -4.13 23.03
N LEU A 89 0.12 -5.33 22.46
CA LEU A 89 -0.89 -5.79 21.51
C LEU A 89 -0.98 -7.31 21.55
N GLU A 90 -2.19 -7.80 21.77
CA GLU A 90 -2.59 -9.17 21.51
C GLU A 90 -3.53 -9.18 20.31
N LEU A 91 -3.05 -9.77 19.21
CA LEU A 91 -3.74 -9.84 17.94
C LEU A 91 -3.57 -11.23 17.35
N SER A 92 -4.66 -11.92 17.05
CA SER A 92 -4.62 -13.16 16.29
C SER A 92 -5.70 -13.17 15.22
N GLY A 93 -5.48 -13.93 14.16
CA GLY A 93 -6.50 -14.08 13.14
C GLY A 93 -6.12 -15.07 12.07
N HIS A 94 -7.14 -15.52 11.37
CA HIS A 94 -7.00 -16.39 10.20
C HIS A 94 -7.93 -15.88 9.13
N PHE A 95 -7.36 -15.61 7.95
CA PHE A 95 -8.05 -15.00 6.84
C PHE A 95 -7.73 -15.79 5.57
N THR A 96 -8.76 -16.04 4.78
CA THR A 96 -8.65 -16.64 3.45
C THR A 96 -8.98 -15.59 2.42
N PHE A 97 -8.14 -15.50 1.39
CA PHE A 97 -8.30 -14.55 0.30
C PHE A 97 -8.86 -15.24 -0.95
N TYR A 98 -9.80 -14.59 -1.63
CA TYR A 98 -10.42 -15.09 -2.86
C TYR A 98 -10.43 -14.01 -3.95
N ASP A 99 -10.56 -14.44 -5.21
CA ASP A 99 -10.77 -13.53 -6.36
C ASP A 99 -9.69 -12.44 -6.49
N PHE A 100 -8.44 -12.87 -6.37
CA PHE A 100 -7.28 -11.98 -6.35
C PHE A 100 -7.14 -11.19 -7.66
N ARG A 101 -7.40 -9.88 -7.63
CA ARG A 101 -7.32 -9.02 -8.83
C ARG A 101 -5.93 -8.43 -8.98
N LYS A 102 -5.09 -9.11 -9.76
CA LYS A 102 -3.75 -8.61 -10.10
C LYS A 102 -3.83 -7.55 -11.19
N PRO A 103 -2.96 -6.53 -11.16
CA PRO A 103 -2.73 -5.67 -12.32
C PRO A 103 -2.37 -6.50 -13.55
N ALA A 104 -2.74 -6.04 -14.75
CA ALA A 104 -2.43 -6.70 -16.01
C ALA A 104 -0.91 -6.92 -16.21
N TYR A 105 -0.09 -6.02 -15.67
CA TYR A 105 1.37 -6.10 -15.64
C TYR A 105 1.93 -5.21 -14.50
N PRO A 106 3.21 -5.36 -14.10
CA PRO A 106 3.82 -4.62 -12.99
C PRO A 106 3.56 -3.12 -13.08
N ILE A 107 3.22 -2.48 -11.94
CA ILE A 107 2.82 -1.06 -11.92
C ILE A 107 3.92 -0.15 -12.46
N MET A 108 5.17 -0.47 -12.13
CA MET A 108 6.38 0.19 -12.62
C MET A 108 6.66 -0.01 -14.11
N GLY A 109 6.00 -0.95 -14.79
CA GLY A 109 6.18 -1.21 -16.21
C GLY A 109 7.66 -1.46 -16.58
N PRO A 110 8.20 -0.80 -17.63
CA PRO A 110 9.60 -0.96 -18.03
C PRO A 110 10.62 -0.60 -16.94
N LEU A 111 10.25 0.23 -15.96
CA LEU A 111 11.16 0.60 -14.86
C LEU A 111 11.54 -0.60 -13.98
N THR A 112 10.78 -1.71 -14.02
CA THR A 112 11.17 -2.96 -13.37
C THR A 112 12.52 -3.49 -13.89
N LEU A 113 12.90 -3.20 -15.14
CA LEU A 113 14.22 -3.55 -15.68
C LEU A 113 15.36 -2.77 -15.00
N LEU A 114 15.04 -1.60 -14.43
CA LEU A 114 15.96 -0.73 -13.69
C LEU A 114 15.80 -0.90 -12.17
N ALA A 115 15.13 -1.96 -11.70
CA ALA A 115 14.82 -2.13 -10.28
C ALA A 115 16.07 -2.16 -9.38
N LYS A 116 17.21 -2.58 -9.93
CA LYS A 116 18.49 -2.55 -9.23
C LYS A 116 19.09 -1.15 -9.13
N GLN A 117 18.66 -0.17 -9.92
CA GLN A 117 19.19 1.19 -9.89
C GLN A 117 18.25 2.14 -9.13
N MET A 118 16.98 1.75 -8.96
CA MET A 118 15.96 2.51 -8.24
C MET A 118 16.19 2.44 -6.72
N GLU A 119 15.96 3.56 -6.03
CA GLU A 119 16.01 3.60 -4.57
C GLU A 119 14.84 2.85 -3.93
N CYS A 120 13.67 2.89 -4.57
CA CYS A 120 12.46 2.19 -4.16
C CYS A 120 11.78 1.57 -5.39
N ASN A 121 11.41 0.29 -5.28
CA ASN A 121 10.59 -0.44 -6.22
C ASN A 121 9.23 -0.69 -5.61
N HIS A 122 8.20 -0.31 -6.35
CA HIS A 122 6.82 -0.46 -5.94
C HIS A 122 6.13 -1.56 -6.74
N GLN A 123 5.31 -2.36 -6.06
CA GLN A 123 4.52 -3.42 -6.66
C GLN A 123 3.11 -3.41 -6.11
N ILE A 124 2.11 -3.43 -7.01
CA ILE A 124 0.74 -3.79 -6.62
C ILE A 124 0.60 -5.30 -6.78
N VAL A 125 0.29 -5.99 -5.67
CA VAL A 125 0.10 -7.44 -5.62
C VAL A 125 -1.36 -7.80 -5.89
N SER A 126 -2.29 -7.04 -5.30
CA SER A 126 -3.73 -7.16 -5.53
C SER A 126 -4.41 -5.80 -5.43
N MET A 127 -5.12 -5.41 -6.48
CA MET A 127 -6.02 -4.26 -6.50
C MET A 127 -7.26 -4.47 -5.63
N ALA A 128 -7.79 -5.69 -5.58
CA ALA A 128 -8.87 -6.07 -4.67
C ALA A 128 -8.97 -7.60 -4.58
N HIS A 129 -9.36 -8.12 -3.42
CA HIS A 129 -9.73 -9.51 -3.23
C HIS A 129 -10.80 -9.64 -2.14
N ARG A 130 -11.58 -10.71 -2.18
CA ARG A 130 -12.53 -11.04 -1.10
C ARG A 130 -11.76 -11.59 0.08
N VAL A 131 -12.21 -11.26 1.29
CA VAL A 131 -11.60 -11.72 2.53
C VAL A 131 -12.68 -12.32 3.43
N ASP A 132 -12.51 -13.58 3.81
CA ASP A 132 -13.26 -14.20 4.89
C ASP A 132 -12.31 -14.62 6.00
N GLY A 133 -12.75 -14.57 7.25
CA GLY A 133 -11.90 -14.95 8.37
C GLY A 133 -12.40 -14.52 9.73
N VAL A 134 -11.51 -14.61 10.70
CA VAL A 134 -11.75 -14.19 12.07
C VAL A 134 -10.56 -13.37 12.55
N LEU A 135 -10.87 -12.22 13.14
CA LEU A 135 -9.94 -11.37 13.87
C LEU A 135 -10.23 -11.49 15.37
N LYS A 136 -9.19 -11.63 16.17
CA LYS A 136 -9.25 -11.48 17.63
C LYS A 136 -8.27 -10.40 18.04
N ALA A 137 -8.79 -9.31 18.61
CA ALA A 137 -8.00 -8.16 19.06
C ALA A 137 -8.53 -7.70 20.41
N ALA A 138 -7.64 -7.42 21.38
CA ALA A 138 -8.04 -6.90 22.70
C ALA A 138 -9.17 -7.71 23.37
N GLY A 139 -9.10 -9.04 23.31
CA GLY A 139 -10.11 -9.97 23.86
C GLY A 139 -11.43 -10.04 23.08
N ARG A 140 -11.64 -9.22 22.03
CA ARG A 140 -12.84 -9.24 21.20
C ARG A 140 -12.61 -10.08 19.95
N LYS A 141 -13.59 -10.93 19.62
CA LYS A 141 -13.62 -11.73 18.39
C LYS A 141 -14.54 -11.05 17.38
N GLN A 142 -14.04 -10.79 16.18
CA GLN A 142 -14.80 -10.29 15.06
C GLN A 142 -14.73 -11.26 13.87
N THR A 143 -15.88 -11.59 13.32
CA THR A 143 -15.96 -12.33 12.05
C THR A 143 -15.86 -11.35 10.89
N ILE A 144 -14.97 -11.65 9.94
CA ILE A 144 -14.86 -10.95 8.67
C ILE A 144 -15.52 -11.85 7.63
N LYS A 145 -16.61 -11.39 7.01
CA LYS A 145 -17.32 -12.12 5.96
C LYS A 145 -17.58 -11.18 4.79
N ASP A 146 -17.19 -11.60 3.60
CA ASP A 146 -17.21 -10.80 2.37
C ASP A 146 -16.50 -9.44 2.54
N GLY A 147 -15.40 -9.44 3.32
CA GLY A 147 -14.51 -8.28 3.41
C GLY A 147 -13.80 -8.02 2.09
N ILE A 148 -13.19 -6.85 1.97
CA ILE A 148 -12.36 -6.47 0.82
C ILE A 148 -10.91 -6.25 1.29
N GLY A 149 -9.96 -6.74 0.50
CA GLY A 149 -8.54 -6.58 0.79
C GLY A 149 -7.74 -5.99 -0.37
N TYR A 150 -6.64 -5.34 -0.02
CA TYR A 150 -5.65 -4.74 -0.92
C TYR A 150 -4.24 -5.13 -0.49
N ILE A 151 -3.36 -5.41 -1.45
CA ILE A 151 -1.96 -5.69 -1.15
C ILE A 151 -1.06 -4.96 -2.14
N GLU A 152 -0.10 -4.23 -1.62
CA GLU A 152 1.06 -3.70 -2.34
C GLU A 152 2.35 -3.99 -1.58
N GLY A 153 3.49 -3.78 -2.22
CA GLY A 153 4.77 -3.96 -1.58
C GLY A 153 5.83 -3.05 -2.13
N ASP A 154 6.76 -2.72 -1.24
CA ASP A 154 7.88 -1.84 -1.52
C ASP A 154 9.18 -2.55 -1.18
N SER A 155 10.20 -2.34 -2.02
CA SER A 155 11.53 -2.84 -1.74
C SER A 155 12.61 -1.97 -2.36
N GLY A 156 13.74 -1.83 -1.70
CA GLY A 156 14.79 -0.94 -2.19
C GLY A 156 15.83 -0.63 -1.13
N CYS A 157 16.59 0.44 -1.33
CA CYS A 157 17.55 0.94 -0.34
C CYS A 157 17.06 2.18 0.40
N ARG A 158 16.15 2.97 -0.18
CA ARG A 158 15.63 4.19 0.44
C ARG A 158 14.20 4.50 -0.02
N PHE A 159 13.36 4.92 0.91
CA PHE A 159 11.98 5.33 0.61
C PHE A 159 11.95 6.80 0.08
N PRO A 160 11.02 7.17 -0.82
CA PRO A 160 10.97 8.51 -1.42
C PRO A 160 10.87 9.64 -0.40
N ARG A 161 11.44 10.81 -0.69
CA ARG A 161 11.48 11.96 0.25
C ARG A 161 10.13 12.67 0.40
N GLU A 162 9.38 12.76 -0.67
CA GLU A 162 8.03 13.29 -0.66
C GLU A 162 7.14 12.28 -1.37
N TYR A 163 5.98 12.05 -0.79
CA TYR A 163 5.12 10.98 -1.20
C TYR A 163 3.66 11.32 -0.92
N LEU A 164 2.84 11.16 -1.94
CA LEU A 164 1.40 11.02 -1.77
C LEU A 164 1.04 9.63 -2.24
N TRP A 165 0.31 8.92 -1.41
CA TRP A 165 -0.29 7.65 -1.80
C TRP A 165 -1.72 7.59 -1.35
N ILE A 166 -2.54 7.07 -2.25
CA ILE A 166 -3.96 6.90 -2.03
C ILE A 166 -4.31 5.52 -2.53
N HIS A 167 -5.02 4.78 -1.70
CA HIS A 167 -5.66 3.54 -2.06
C HIS A 167 -7.13 3.58 -1.61
N THR A 168 -8.07 3.19 -2.46
CA THR A 168 -9.51 3.36 -2.18
C THR A 168 -10.23 2.05 -1.92
N PHE A 169 -11.35 2.10 -1.19
CA PHE A 169 -12.47 1.17 -1.36
C PHE A 169 -13.81 1.80 -0.93
N GLU A 170 -14.90 1.40 -1.58
CA GLU A 170 -16.25 1.29 -0.99
C GLU A 170 -16.97 0.09 -1.66
N ASN A 171 -17.77 -0.71 -0.94
CA ASN A 171 -18.27 -2.00 -1.45
C ASN A 171 -19.73 -2.34 -1.04
N PRO A 172 -20.69 -2.37 -1.97
CA PRO A 172 -21.96 -3.08 -1.83
C PRO A 172 -21.94 -4.38 -2.66
N LYS A 173 -21.18 -5.36 -2.17
CA LYS A 173 -21.06 -6.77 -2.57
C LYS A 173 -21.01 -7.12 -4.08
N TYR A 174 -20.10 -6.56 -4.88
CA TYR A 174 -19.88 -7.03 -6.26
C TYR A 174 -21.06 -6.80 -7.24
N SER A 175 -21.49 -5.55 -7.43
CA SER A 175 -22.65 -5.28 -8.31
C SER A 175 -22.39 -5.60 -9.80
N ALA A 176 -23.38 -6.26 -10.41
CA ALA A 176 -23.41 -6.67 -11.82
C ALA A 176 -23.35 -5.50 -12.84
N PHE A 177 -23.38 -4.25 -12.37
CA PHE A 177 -23.40 -3.02 -13.18
C PHE A 177 -22.28 -2.02 -12.82
N GLY A 178 -21.02 -2.47 -12.72
CA GLY A 178 -19.86 -1.62 -13.04
C GLY A 178 -19.23 -0.76 -11.92
N ARG A 179 -19.54 -1.01 -10.62
CA ARG A 179 -18.98 -0.25 -9.46
C ARG A 179 -17.86 -0.95 -8.69
N ASN A 180 -17.34 -2.09 -9.16
CA ASN A 180 -16.25 -2.85 -8.53
C ASN A 180 -14.86 -2.21 -8.68
N ARG A 181 -14.73 -0.91 -8.41
CA ARG A 181 -13.54 -0.13 -8.73
C ARG A 181 -12.59 -0.07 -7.55
N SER A 182 -11.35 -0.51 -7.76
CA SER A 182 -10.22 -0.19 -6.91
C SER A 182 -9.37 0.85 -7.63
N ILE A 183 -9.02 1.90 -6.90
CA ILE A 183 -8.17 2.97 -7.39
C ILE A 183 -6.98 3.05 -6.45
N THR A 184 -5.79 3.04 -7.04
CA THR A 184 -4.58 3.43 -6.34
C THR A 184 -3.86 4.48 -7.15
N ALA A 185 -3.29 5.47 -6.48
CA ALA A 185 -2.48 6.50 -7.08
C ALA A 185 -1.31 6.84 -6.15
N ALA A 186 -0.14 7.03 -6.73
CA ALA A 186 1.01 7.51 -6.00
C ALA A 186 1.77 8.56 -6.80
N ILE A 187 2.28 9.56 -6.09
CA ILE A 187 3.18 10.59 -6.61
C ILE A 187 4.38 10.65 -5.69
N ALA A 188 5.57 10.47 -6.26
CA ALA A 188 6.82 10.40 -5.52
C ALA A 188 7.92 11.15 -6.25
N ASP A 189 8.77 11.85 -5.50
CA ASP A 189 10.01 12.40 -6.06
C ASP A 189 11.10 11.32 -6.04
N ILE A 190 11.52 10.91 -7.24
CA ILE A 190 12.41 9.77 -7.48
C ILE A 190 13.80 10.31 -7.87
N PRO A 191 14.85 10.04 -7.07
CA PRO A 191 16.21 10.35 -7.46
C PRO A 191 16.71 9.35 -8.51
N VAL A 192 17.35 9.87 -9.56
CA VAL A 192 18.02 9.10 -10.61
C VAL A 192 19.40 9.69 -10.82
N GLY A 193 20.41 9.02 -10.26
CA GLY A 193 21.78 9.53 -10.27
C GLY A 193 21.89 10.87 -9.52
N ARG A 194 22.31 11.93 -10.22
CA ARG A 194 22.43 13.29 -9.66
C ARG A 194 21.18 14.15 -9.86
N MET A 195 20.19 13.66 -10.60
CA MET A 195 18.93 14.36 -10.85
C MET A 195 17.81 13.73 -10.04
N SER A 196 16.68 14.43 -9.93
CA SER A 196 15.42 13.88 -9.47
C SER A 196 14.32 14.19 -10.48
N PHE A 197 13.32 13.31 -10.53
CA PHE A 197 12.09 13.59 -11.28
C PHE A 197 10.89 13.22 -10.44
N ARG A 198 9.78 13.93 -10.65
CA ARG A 198 8.50 13.61 -10.05
C ARG A 198 7.84 12.48 -10.82
N GLY A 199 7.88 11.28 -10.26
CA GLY A 199 7.19 10.11 -10.78
C GLY A 199 5.74 10.07 -10.31
N CYS A 200 4.86 9.52 -11.13
CA CYS A 200 3.50 9.21 -10.74
C CYS A 200 2.99 7.94 -11.41
N PHE A 201 2.03 7.31 -10.73
CA PHE A 201 1.13 6.37 -11.36
C PHE A 201 -0.28 6.50 -10.78
N ALA A 202 -1.27 6.08 -11.56
CA ALA A 202 -2.59 5.74 -11.07
C ALA A 202 -3.09 4.50 -11.82
N LEU A 203 -3.72 3.59 -11.08
CA LEU A 203 -4.38 2.41 -11.62
C LEU A 203 -5.82 2.40 -11.15
N ILE A 204 -6.75 2.46 -12.10
CA ILE A 204 -8.19 2.31 -11.88
C ILE A 204 -8.60 0.98 -12.49
N SER A 205 -9.01 0.03 -11.65
CA SER A 205 -9.39 -1.32 -12.10
C SER A 205 -10.79 -1.67 -11.64
N ASN A 206 -11.62 -2.20 -12.53
CA ASN A 206 -12.91 -2.80 -12.18
C ASN A 206 -12.88 -4.36 -12.18
N GLY A 207 -11.69 -4.94 -12.32
CA GLY A 207 -11.46 -6.38 -12.48
C GLY A 207 -11.56 -6.90 -13.92
N LYS A 208 -12.22 -6.17 -14.85
CA LYS A 208 -12.28 -6.51 -16.28
C LYS A 208 -11.45 -5.56 -17.14
N GLN A 209 -11.39 -4.30 -16.73
CA GLN A 209 -10.72 -3.21 -17.43
C GLN A 209 -9.82 -2.46 -16.46
N GLU A 210 -8.69 -2.00 -17.00
CA GLU A 210 -7.71 -1.20 -16.27
C GLU A 210 -7.42 0.09 -17.04
N ILE A 211 -7.58 1.23 -16.38
CA ILE A 211 -7.05 2.50 -16.85
C ILE A 211 -5.77 2.77 -16.06
N ARG A 212 -4.68 3.00 -16.79
CA ARG A 212 -3.36 3.25 -16.21
C ARG A 212 -2.80 4.58 -16.67
N LEU A 213 -2.50 5.43 -15.70
CA LEU A 213 -1.70 6.62 -15.87
C LEU A 213 -0.33 6.31 -15.25
N ALA A 214 0.76 6.52 -15.97
CA ALA A 214 2.10 6.33 -15.42
C ALA A 214 3.11 7.22 -16.13
N SER A 215 4.12 7.70 -15.41
CA SER A 215 5.16 8.57 -16.00
C SER A 215 5.84 7.94 -17.22
N TYR A 216 6.09 6.62 -17.22
CA TYR A 216 6.66 5.91 -18.38
C TYR A 216 5.69 5.76 -19.58
N LYS A 217 4.41 6.13 -19.41
CA LYS A 217 3.40 6.23 -20.46
C LYS A 217 3.06 7.70 -20.79
N GLY A 218 3.86 8.65 -20.29
CA GLY A 218 3.67 10.08 -20.52
C GLY A 218 2.70 10.77 -19.56
N ALA A 219 2.32 10.14 -18.43
CA ALA A 219 1.55 10.83 -17.40
C ALA A 219 2.36 11.94 -16.74
N ARG A 220 1.68 13.04 -16.42
CA ARG A 220 2.24 14.22 -15.78
C ARG A 220 1.39 14.61 -14.57
N VAL A 221 2.06 15.02 -13.51
CA VAL A 221 1.42 15.61 -12.34
C VAL A 221 1.12 17.08 -12.67
N LEU A 222 -0.15 17.47 -12.65
CA LEU A 222 -0.56 18.86 -12.85
C LEU A 222 -0.43 19.66 -11.55
N TYR A 223 -0.87 19.06 -10.43
CA TYR A 223 -0.62 19.58 -9.09
C TYR A 223 -0.63 18.43 -8.06
N ARG A 224 -0.05 18.70 -6.90
CA ARG A 224 -0.10 17.84 -5.71
C ARG A 224 0.20 18.68 -4.48
N ASP A 225 -0.67 18.60 -3.49
CA ASP A 225 -0.49 19.19 -2.16
C ASP A 225 -1.16 18.30 -1.09
N GLU A 226 -1.21 18.77 0.16
CA GLU A 226 -1.87 18.04 1.26
C GLU A 226 -3.38 17.87 1.04
N LYS A 227 -4.03 18.70 0.21
CA LYS A 227 -5.47 18.68 -0.03
C LYS A 227 -5.85 17.84 -1.24
N GLY A 228 -4.90 17.41 -2.07
CA GLY A 228 -5.21 16.60 -3.23
C GLY A 228 -4.13 16.56 -4.31
N PHE A 229 -4.53 16.09 -5.49
CA PHE A 229 -3.66 15.93 -6.63
C PHE A 229 -4.42 15.93 -7.96
N ALA A 230 -3.70 16.15 -9.06
CA ALA A 230 -4.18 15.82 -10.40
C ALA A 230 -3.08 15.20 -11.26
N ILE A 231 -3.41 14.10 -11.96
CA ILE A 231 -2.55 13.40 -12.90
C ILE A 231 -3.23 13.38 -14.27
N ALA A 232 -2.54 13.85 -15.30
CA ALA A 232 -3.03 13.84 -16.68
C ALA A 232 -2.19 12.90 -17.57
N GLN A 233 -2.82 12.21 -18.51
CA GLN A 233 -2.16 11.40 -19.53
C GLN A 233 -3.02 11.35 -20.81
N GLY A 234 -2.65 12.14 -21.82
CA GLY A 234 -3.42 12.25 -23.05
C GLY A 234 -4.87 12.65 -22.77
N LYS A 235 -5.83 11.77 -23.09
CA LYS A 235 -7.26 11.99 -22.86
C LYS A 235 -7.72 11.85 -21.41
N TYR A 236 -6.88 11.30 -20.54
CA TYR A 236 -7.23 10.97 -19.15
C TYR A 236 -6.79 12.09 -18.21
N LEU A 237 -7.67 12.47 -17.28
CA LEU A 237 -7.36 13.32 -16.13
C LEU A 237 -7.97 12.70 -14.88
N LEU A 238 -7.14 12.34 -13.91
CA LEU A 238 -7.56 11.89 -12.59
C LEU A 238 -7.28 13.00 -11.59
N CYS A 239 -8.31 13.44 -10.87
CA CYS A 239 -8.20 14.39 -9.78
C CYS A 239 -8.60 13.71 -8.47
N GLY A 240 -7.86 14.01 -7.40
CA GLY A 240 -8.23 13.63 -6.05
C GLY A 240 -8.27 14.83 -5.12
N ARG A 241 -9.26 14.85 -4.25
CA ARG A 241 -9.39 15.83 -3.15
C ARG A 241 -9.51 15.07 -1.83
N ILE A 242 -8.90 15.61 -0.78
CA ILE A 242 -8.84 15.03 0.56
C ILE A 242 -9.47 16.05 1.52
N PRO A 243 -10.81 16.01 1.71
CA PRO A 243 -11.53 17.02 2.49
C PRO A 243 -11.02 17.12 3.93
N ASP A 244 -10.71 15.96 4.53
CA ASP A 244 -10.32 15.83 5.93
C ASP A 244 -8.80 15.68 6.09
N SER A 245 -8.03 16.34 5.23
CA SER A 245 -6.57 16.17 5.19
C SER A 245 -5.92 16.32 6.57
N GLY A 246 -5.09 15.34 6.93
CA GLY A 246 -4.39 15.26 8.22
C GLY A 246 -5.25 14.88 9.43
N GLN A 247 -6.58 14.89 9.35
CA GLN A 247 -7.44 14.49 10.47
C GLN A 247 -7.42 12.96 10.65
N GLY A 248 -7.26 12.49 11.89
CA GLY A 248 -7.25 11.05 12.20
C GLY A 248 -5.99 10.29 11.74
N ALA A 249 -5.01 10.98 11.14
CA ALA A 249 -3.76 10.38 10.71
C ALA A 249 -2.99 9.83 11.91
N GLN A 250 -2.46 8.61 11.76
CA GLN A 250 -1.58 8.01 12.75
C GLN A 250 -0.14 7.98 12.26
N THR A 251 0.78 7.99 13.20
CA THR A 251 2.21 7.88 12.88
C THR A 251 2.57 6.43 12.62
N LEU A 252 3.15 6.19 11.45
CA LEU A 252 3.78 4.93 11.07
C LEU A 252 5.29 5.12 10.94
N MET A 253 6.05 4.05 11.16
CA MET A 253 7.47 4.03 10.89
C MET A 253 7.69 3.69 9.41
N ALA A 254 8.60 4.42 8.77
CA ALA A 254 9.02 4.22 7.38
C ALA A 254 10.54 3.98 7.28
N PRO A 255 11.02 3.31 6.21
CA PRO A 255 12.44 3.05 6.03
C PRO A 255 13.28 4.31 5.88
N ASP A 256 14.44 4.33 6.55
CA ASP A 256 15.46 5.38 6.43
C ASP A 256 16.89 4.79 6.55
N THR A 257 17.91 5.65 6.67
CA THR A 257 19.31 5.21 6.85
C THR A 257 19.55 4.44 8.15
N ASN A 258 18.67 4.58 9.13
CA ASN A 258 18.71 3.90 10.42
C ASN A 258 17.81 2.64 10.45
N GLY A 259 17.27 2.23 9.30
CA GLY A 259 16.43 1.06 9.13
C GLY A 259 14.95 1.40 9.11
N MET A 260 14.39 1.85 10.24
CA MET A 260 12.99 2.29 10.39
C MET A 260 12.92 3.48 11.36
N GLY A 261 13.58 4.60 11.04
CA GLY A 261 13.64 5.78 11.89
C GLY A 261 12.73 6.93 11.46
N ARG A 262 12.24 6.92 10.23
CA ARG A 262 11.36 7.98 9.71
C ARG A 262 9.93 7.79 10.19
N LYS A 263 9.25 8.89 10.49
CA LYS A 263 7.83 8.92 10.84
C LYS A 263 7.03 9.50 9.68
N ILE A 264 6.01 8.78 9.24
CA ILE A 264 5.07 9.17 8.20
C ILE A 264 3.66 9.21 8.78
N ARG A 265 2.77 9.99 8.17
CA ARG A 265 1.37 10.13 8.58
C ARG A 265 0.48 9.36 7.61
N GLU A 266 -0.17 8.31 8.12
CA GLU A 266 -1.12 7.51 7.35
C GLU A 266 -2.51 7.58 7.97
N ASN A 267 -3.52 7.67 7.11
CA ASN A 267 -4.90 7.40 7.41
C ASN A 267 -5.28 6.01 6.89
N LEU A 268 -5.77 5.13 7.76
CA LEU A 268 -6.30 3.83 7.35
C LEU A 268 -7.69 3.93 6.71
N SER A 269 -8.47 4.93 7.15
CA SER A 269 -9.86 5.13 6.76
C SER A 269 -10.21 6.61 6.84
N GLY A 270 -9.88 7.37 5.79
CA GLY A 270 -10.29 8.75 5.63
C GLY A 270 -11.06 8.99 4.34
N SER A 271 -11.58 10.21 4.20
CA SER A 271 -12.39 10.66 3.07
C SER A 271 -11.50 11.10 1.91
N VAL A 272 -11.70 10.51 0.72
CA VAL A 272 -11.08 10.97 -0.52
C VAL A 272 -12.13 11.06 -1.62
N GLU A 273 -12.22 12.21 -2.28
CA GLU A 273 -13.03 12.39 -3.48
C GLU A 273 -12.17 12.16 -4.72
N LEU A 274 -12.65 11.36 -5.66
CA LEU A 274 -11.97 11.10 -6.92
C LEU A 274 -12.87 11.40 -8.11
N ASP A 275 -12.32 12.18 -9.05
CA ASP A 275 -12.91 12.47 -10.33
C ASP A 275 -12.01 11.93 -11.45
N LEU A 276 -12.59 11.21 -12.41
CA LEU A 276 -11.90 10.78 -13.64
C LEU A 276 -12.60 11.41 -14.83
N PHE A 277 -11.81 12.04 -15.70
CA PHE A 277 -12.26 12.58 -16.98
C PHE A 277 -11.62 11.80 -18.13
N ILE A 278 -12.41 11.57 -19.18
CA ILE A 278 -11.96 10.98 -20.44
C ILE A 278 -12.44 11.91 -21.56
N HIS A 279 -11.53 12.44 -22.36
CA HIS A 279 -11.84 13.44 -23.40
C HIS A 279 -12.62 14.65 -22.83
N GLY A 280 -12.21 15.14 -21.66
CA GLY A 280 -12.88 16.26 -20.98
C GLY A 280 -14.23 15.93 -20.34
N ARG A 281 -14.81 14.75 -20.60
CA ARG A 281 -16.07 14.32 -20.00
C ARG A 281 -15.81 13.60 -18.68
N ARG A 282 -16.48 14.02 -17.60
CA ARG A 282 -16.38 13.37 -16.28
C ARG A 282 -17.09 12.01 -16.33
N VAL A 283 -16.34 10.93 -16.14
CA VAL A 283 -16.83 9.53 -16.15
C VAL A 283 -16.85 8.89 -14.76
N LEU A 284 -16.14 9.48 -13.80
CA LEU A 284 -16.19 9.12 -12.39
C LEU A 284 -16.27 10.40 -11.57
N SER A 285 -17.12 10.39 -10.54
CA SER A 285 -17.14 11.37 -9.46
C SER A 285 -17.68 10.65 -8.23
N SER A 286 -16.84 10.41 -7.23
CA SER A 286 -17.23 9.62 -6.06
C SER A 286 -16.42 10.02 -4.83
N LEU A 287 -17.10 10.06 -3.69
CA LEU A 287 -16.49 10.16 -2.37
C LEU A 287 -16.25 8.75 -1.83
N TYR A 288 -15.03 8.49 -1.35
CA TYR A 288 -14.64 7.25 -0.71
C TYR A 288 -14.36 7.54 0.77
N PRO A 289 -15.30 7.24 1.70
CA PRO A 289 -15.18 7.62 3.11
C PRO A 289 -14.19 6.74 3.91
N LYS A 290 -13.63 5.71 3.27
CA LYS A 290 -12.76 4.71 3.91
C LYS A 290 -11.50 4.44 3.09
N ALA A 291 -11.03 5.44 2.36
CA ALA A 291 -9.78 5.36 1.63
C ALA A 291 -8.60 5.33 2.61
N SER A 292 -7.55 4.58 2.26
CA SER A 292 -6.24 4.79 2.89
C SER A 292 -5.51 5.89 2.14
N TYR A 293 -4.80 6.74 2.86
CA TYR A 293 -3.85 7.64 2.24
C TYR A 293 -2.68 7.96 3.15
N GLU A 294 -1.55 8.25 2.53
CA GLU A 294 -0.33 8.73 3.17
C GLU A 294 0.04 10.07 2.54
N LEU A 295 0.37 11.04 3.40
CA LEU A 295 0.78 12.38 2.99
C LEU A 295 2.12 12.70 3.63
N GLU A 296 3.12 12.91 2.78
CA GLU A 296 4.39 13.49 3.17
C GLU A 296 4.79 14.55 2.14
N MET A 297 4.48 15.80 2.50
CA MET A 297 4.82 17.02 1.78
C MET A 297 5.88 17.77 2.60
N ARG A 298 6.90 18.33 1.95
CA ARG A 298 7.88 19.21 2.59
C ARG A 298 7.84 20.59 1.95
#